data_AF-A0A7W1JJY2-F1
#
_entry.id   AF-A0A7W1JJY2-F1
#
_cell.length_a   1.000
_cell.length_b   1.000
_cell.length_c   1.000
_cell.angle_alpha   90.00
_cell.angle_beta   90.00
_cell.angle_gamma   90.00
#
_symmetry.space_group_name_H-M   'P 1'
#
loop_
_entity.id
_entity.type
_entity.pdbx_description
1 polymer ?
#
loop_
_entity_poly.entity_id
_entity_poly.type
_entity_poly.pdbx_seq_one_letter_code
_entity_poly.pdbx_strand_id
1 'polypeptide(L)'
;LDRSTIANIESGRRQRVGVDELMVLALALGVAPVHLLVPLTEDWYAVAPDRVTGTSRVREWLRGNYPMYGANPGDPVDRLADRETYLSQRPAGADDWTAPPEPTPEEREDRRRDRLRRLAEAEEAGLVTIQRQGDAWTVTPTDEWTERVLGEGDDHGDR
;
A
#
# COMPACT_ATOMS: atom_id res chain seq x y z
N LEU A 1 9.73 3.31 10.58
CA LEU A 1 9.52 4.78 10.63
C LEU A 1 10.18 5.29 11.89
N ASP A 2 10.91 6.40 11.86
CA ASP A 2 11.48 6.95 13.10
C ASP A 2 10.41 7.73 13.89
N ARG A 3 10.57 7.78 15.22
CA ARG A 3 9.62 8.45 16.13
C ARG A 3 9.41 9.93 15.79
N SER A 4 10.43 10.62 15.29
CA SER A 4 10.33 12.03 14.91
C SER A 4 9.49 12.22 13.64
N THR A 5 9.58 11.30 12.68
CA THR A 5 8.73 11.25 11.49
C THR A 5 7.27 11.03 11.85
N ILE A 6 6.98 10.07 12.75
CA ILE A 6 5.62 9.81 13.23
C ILE A 6 5.05 11.06 13.89
N ALA A 7 5.78 11.66 14.85
CA ALA A 7 5.35 12.88 15.52
C ALA A 7 5.12 14.06 14.54
N ASN A 8 5.90 14.14 13.47
CA ASN A 8 5.72 15.16 12.42
C ASN A 8 4.48 14.91 11.55
N ILE A 9 4.13 13.64 11.29
CA ILE A 9 2.90 13.27 10.59
C ILE A 9 1.68 13.58 11.49
N GLU A 10 1.70 13.14 12.74
CA GLU A 10 0.59 13.34 13.70
C GLU A 10 0.31 14.82 14.00
N SER A 11 1.37 15.63 14.14
CA SER A 11 1.23 17.08 14.33
C SER A 11 0.86 17.84 13.05
N GLY A 12 0.77 17.17 11.90
CA GLY A 12 0.51 17.79 10.60
C GLY A 12 1.67 18.66 10.07
N ARG A 13 2.81 18.72 10.77
CA ARG A 13 4.03 19.41 10.30
C ARG A 13 4.55 18.80 9.01
N ARG A 14 4.32 17.51 8.80
CA ARG A 14 4.57 16.80 7.55
C ARG A 14 3.24 16.41 6.91
N GLN A 15 2.90 17.08 5.82
CA GLN A 15 1.64 16.86 5.09
C GLN A 15 1.72 15.78 4.00
N ARG A 16 2.92 15.24 3.74
CA ARG A 16 3.15 14.24 2.69
C ARG A 16 3.67 12.94 3.30
N VAL A 17 2.93 11.88 3.08
CA VAL A 17 3.28 10.51 3.47
C VAL A 17 3.57 9.71 2.20
N GLY A 18 4.75 9.07 2.15
CA GLY A 18 5.14 8.18 1.06
C GLY A 18 4.27 6.91 1.03
N VAL A 19 4.27 6.20 -0.10
CA VAL A 19 3.51 4.94 -0.22
C VAL A 19 4.08 3.87 0.70
N ASP A 20 5.40 3.77 0.82
CA ASP A 20 6.11 2.91 1.75
C ASP A 20 5.74 3.22 3.22
N GLU A 21 5.73 4.49 3.58
CA GLU A 21 5.34 4.94 4.92
C GLU A 21 3.86 4.62 5.21
N LEU A 22 2.97 4.85 4.25
CA LEU A 22 1.55 4.48 4.33
C LEU A 22 1.37 2.98 4.59
N MET A 23 2.12 2.13 3.88
CA MET A 23 2.05 0.67 4.06
C MET A 23 2.56 0.24 5.43
N VAL A 24 3.66 0.84 5.91
CA VAL A 24 4.18 0.57 7.27
C VAL A 24 3.15 1.00 8.32
N LEU A 25 2.54 2.17 8.19
CA LEU A 25 1.50 2.65 9.11
C LEU A 25 0.25 1.76 9.09
N ALA A 26 -0.19 1.34 7.91
CA ALA A 26 -1.36 0.45 7.77
C ALA A 26 -1.11 -0.91 8.42
N LEU A 27 0.07 -1.48 8.17
CA LEU A 27 0.52 -2.72 8.81
C LEU A 27 0.62 -2.55 10.32
N ALA A 28 1.16 -1.41 10.77
CA ALA A 28 1.33 -1.14 12.18
C ALA A 28 -0.02 -1.07 12.92
N LEU A 29 -0.97 -0.35 12.34
CA LEU A 29 -2.30 -0.15 12.92
C LEU A 29 -3.24 -1.35 12.70
N GLY A 30 -2.83 -2.38 11.98
CA GLY A 30 -3.68 -3.52 11.65
C GLY A 30 -4.89 -3.15 10.78
N VAL A 31 -4.77 -2.12 9.94
CA VAL A 31 -5.85 -1.63 9.08
C VAL A 31 -5.48 -1.71 7.60
N ALA A 32 -6.48 -1.79 6.72
CA ALA A 32 -6.24 -1.70 5.28
C ALA A 32 -5.70 -0.28 4.92
N PRO A 33 -4.71 -0.15 4.00
CA PRO A 33 -4.15 1.15 3.61
C PRO A 33 -5.20 2.18 3.16
N VAL A 34 -6.28 1.70 2.53
CA VAL A 34 -7.41 2.55 2.10
C VAL A 34 -8.08 3.31 3.25
N HIS A 35 -8.00 2.80 4.49
CA HIS A 35 -8.56 3.47 5.68
C HIS A 35 -7.69 4.64 6.16
N LEU A 36 -6.42 4.68 5.78
CA LEU A 36 -5.53 5.80 6.08
C LEU A 36 -5.52 6.84 4.94
N LEU A 37 -5.86 6.43 3.72
CA LEU A 37 -5.87 7.29 2.53
C LEU A 37 -7.18 8.08 2.37
N VAL A 38 -8.32 7.47 2.70
CA VAL A 38 -9.65 8.07 2.52
C VAL A 38 -10.41 8.03 3.85
N PRO A 39 -10.96 9.18 4.32
CA PRO A 39 -11.74 9.24 5.55
C PRO A 39 -12.90 8.24 5.57
N LEU A 40 -13.24 7.77 6.78
CA LEU A 40 -14.39 6.89 7.01
C LEU A 40 -15.73 7.63 7.08
N THR A 41 -15.70 8.97 7.18
CA THR A 41 -16.89 9.83 7.23
C THR A 41 -17.59 9.86 5.88
N GLU A 42 -18.90 10.06 5.87
CA GLU A 42 -19.70 10.18 4.63
C GLU A 42 -19.62 11.59 4.04
N ASP A 43 -18.40 12.04 3.75
CA ASP A 43 -18.12 13.38 3.22
C ASP A 43 -17.77 13.35 1.72
N TRP A 44 -17.66 14.54 1.14
CA TRP A 44 -17.09 14.74 -0.18
C TRP A 44 -15.56 14.69 -0.12
N TYR A 45 -14.95 13.98 -1.07
CA TYR A 45 -13.51 13.76 -1.18
C TYR A 45 -13.01 14.21 -2.55
N ALA A 46 -12.01 15.08 -2.58
CA ALA A 46 -11.34 15.51 -3.80
C ALA A 46 -10.30 14.47 -4.23
N VAL A 47 -10.70 13.54 -5.11
CA VAL A 47 -9.83 12.47 -5.61
C VAL A 47 -8.79 12.97 -6.62
N ALA A 48 -9.08 14.06 -7.32
CA ALA A 48 -8.16 14.78 -8.21
C ALA A 48 -8.51 16.29 -8.21
N PRO A 49 -7.64 17.19 -8.72
CA PRO A 49 -7.86 18.64 -8.66
C PRO A 49 -9.21 19.12 -9.21
N ASP A 50 -9.74 18.45 -10.23
CA ASP A 50 -11.03 18.75 -10.89
C ASP A 50 -12.12 17.73 -10.53
N ARG A 51 -11.89 16.85 -9.55
CA ARG A 51 -12.75 15.69 -9.28
C ARG A 51 -13.06 15.53 -7.80
N VAL A 52 -14.35 15.65 -7.46
CA VAL A 52 -14.89 15.45 -6.12
C VAL A 52 -15.99 14.40 -6.16
N THR A 53 -15.99 13.48 -5.21
CA THR A 53 -17.02 12.42 -5.08
C THR A 53 -17.13 11.95 -3.63
N GLY A 54 -18.14 11.15 -3.28
CA GLY A 54 -18.30 10.67 -1.90
C GLY A 54 -17.17 9.73 -1.49
N THR A 55 -16.67 9.86 -0.25
CA THR A 55 -15.64 9.00 0.35
C THR A 55 -15.92 7.50 0.16
N SER A 56 -17.17 7.07 0.36
CA SER A 56 -17.59 5.67 0.15
C SER A 56 -17.31 5.20 -1.27
N ARG A 57 -17.58 6.03 -2.29
CA ARG A 57 -17.32 5.70 -3.70
C ARG A 57 -15.83 5.61 -3.99
N VAL A 58 -15.02 6.52 -3.44
CA VAL A 58 -13.55 6.49 -3.59
C VAL A 58 -12.97 5.21 -2.97
N ARG A 59 -13.45 4.83 -1.79
CA ARG A 59 -12.99 3.60 -1.11
C ARG A 59 -13.32 2.34 -1.91
N GLU A 60 -14.53 2.26 -2.46
CA GLU A 60 -14.92 1.15 -3.33
C GLU A 60 -14.10 1.10 -4.64
N TRP A 61 -13.77 2.26 -5.18
CA TRP A 61 -12.89 2.37 -6.33
C TRP A 61 -11.47 1.88 -6.05
N LEU A 62 -10.87 2.34 -4.95
CA LEU A 62 -9.53 1.92 -4.53
C LEU A 62 -9.44 0.42 -4.21
N ARG A 63 -10.53 -0.20 -3.76
CA ARG A 63 -10.62 -1.66 -3.54
C ARG A 63 -10.78 -2.47 -4.82
N GLY A 64 -11.03 -1.82 -5.94
CA GLY A 64 -11.32 -2.50 -7.21
C GLY A 64 -12.75 -3.07 -7.29
N ASN A 65 -13.66 -2.65 -6.40
CA ASN A 65 -15.03 -3.17 -6.38
C ASN A 65 -15.93 -2.47 -7.40
N TYR A 66 -15.75 -1.17 -7.59
CA TYR A 66 -16.55 -0.36 -8.50
C TYR A 66 -15.68 0.67 -9.25
N PRO A 67 -15.93 0.94 -10.54
CA PRO A 67 -15.20 1.98 -11.24
C PRO A 67 -15.52 3.38 -10.67
N MET A 68 -14.55 4.30 -10.68
CA MET A 68 -14.77 5.69 -10.25
C MET A 68 -15.79 6.41 -11.17
N TYR A 69 -15.72 6.14 -12.48
CA TYR A 69 -16.57 6.71 -13.52
C TYR A 69 -17.03 5.61 -14.49
N GLY A 70 -18.09 5.86 -15.26
CA GLY A 70 -18.42 4.97 -16.38
C GLY A 70 -17.23 4.82 -17.34
N ALA A 71 -17.23 3.73 -18.12
CA ALA A 71 -16.16 3.41 -19.07
C ALA A 71 -15.80 4.57 -20.03
N ASN A 72 -16.73 5.51 -20.29
CA ASN A 72 -16.43 6.75 -21.02
C ASN A 72 -16.72 8.01 -20.19
N PRO A 73 -15.98 9.12 -20.45
CA PRO A 73 -16.29 10.41 -19.85
C PRO A 73 -17.74 10.86 -20.17
N GLY A 74 -18.54 11.10 -19.14
CA GLY A 74 -19.94 11.53 -19.29
C GLY A 74 -20.97 10.41 -19.23
N ASP A 75 -20.54 9.15 -19.15
CA ASP A 75 -21.47 8.05 -18.93
C ASP A 75 -22.09 8.13 -17.53
N PRO A 76 -23.42 7.96 -17.39
CA PRO A 76 -24.06 7.84 -16.09
C PRO A 76 -23.41 6.71 -15.29
N VAL A 77 -23.02 7.02 -14.06
CA VAL A 77 -22.33 6.11 -13.11
C VAL A 77 -23.13 4.81 -12.89
N ASP A 78 -24.44 4.84 -13.13
CA ASP A 78 -25.36 3.72 -12.97
C ASP A 78 -25.49 2.81 -14.22
N ARG A 79 -24.96 3.19 -15.39
CA ARG A 79 -25.17 2.43 -16.65
C ARG A 79 -24.01 1.56 -17.09
N LEU A 80 -22.86 1.61 -16.43
CA LEU A 80 -21.72 0.72 -16.68
C LEU A 80 -21.22 0.19 -15.34
N ALA A 81 -20.84 -1.05 -15.18
CA ALA A 81 -20.92 -2.26 -16.00
C ALA A 81 -20.49 -3.36 -15.01
N ASP A 82 -20.86 -4.59 -15.31
CA ASP A 82 -20.49 -5.80 -14.58
C ASP A 82 -19.14 -5.68 -13.85
N ARG A 83 -19.09 -6.01 -12.55
CA ARG A 83 -17.82 -6.05 -11.80
C ARG A 83 -16.74 -6.82 -12.57
N GLU A 84 -17.16 -7.86 -13.29
CA GLU A 84 -16.31 -8.62 -14.21
C GLU A 84 -15.74 -7.76 -15.35
N THR A 85 -16.54 -6.87 -15.93
CA THR A 85 -16.08 -5.92 -16.96
C THR A 85 -15.05 -4.95 -16.38
N TYR A 86 -15.28 -4.38 -15.19
CA TYR A 86 -14.32 -3.47 -14.57
C TYR A 86 -12.99 -4.17 -14.21
N LEU A 87 -13.04 -5.37 -13.65
CA LEU A 87 -11.83 -6.16 -13.34
C LEU A 87 -11.08 -6.62 -14.60
N SER A 88 -11.80 -6.77 -15.72
CA SER A 88 -11.22 -7.11 -17.03
C SER A 88 -10.72 -5.91 -17.82
N GLN A 89 -11.10 -4.68 -17.45
CA GLN A 89 -10.73 -3.46 -18.17
C GLN A 89 -9.24 -3.20 -18.01
N ARG A 90 -8.50 -3.55 -19.06
CA ARG A 90 -7.23 -2.92 -19.36
C ARG A 90 -7.49 -1.46 -19.73
N PRO A 91 -6.69 -0.49 -19.25
CA PRO A 91 -6.83 0.91 -19.64
C PRO A 91 -6.88 1.03 -21.17
N ALA A 92 -7.70 1.94 -21.71
CA ALA A 92 -7.59 2.28 -23.14
C ALA A 92 -6.15 2.79 -23.40
N GLY A 93 -5.44 2.18 -24.34
CA GLY A 93 -3.98 2.34 -24.48
C GLY A 93 -3.15 1.28 -23.74
N ALA A 94 -3.75 0.22 -23.21
CA ALA A 94 -2.99 -0.94 -22.74
C ALA A 94 -2.29 -1.70 -23.87
N ASP A 95 -2.70 -1.48 -25.12
CA ASP A 95 -1.92 -1.87 -26.28
C ASP A 95 -0.60 -1.07 -26.37
N ASP A 96 -0.57 0.15 -25.83
CA ASP A 96 0.65 0.98 -25.67
C ASP A 96 1.38 0.68 -24.35
N TRP A 97 0.74 -0.02 -23.41
CA TRP A 97 1.45 -0.57 -22.25
C TRP A 97 2.33 -1.72 -22.74
N THR A 98 3.58 -1.37 -23.04
CA THR A 98 4.61 -2.37 -23.26
C THR A 98 5.04 -2.84 -21.87
N ALA A 99 4.77 -4.10 -21.54
CA ALA A 99 5.37 -4.71 -20.36
C ALA A 99 6.88 -4.39 -20.39
N PRO A 100 7.48 -4.00 -19.25
CA PRO A 100 8.93 -3.90 -19.19
C PRO A 100 9.52 -5.18 -19.77
N PRO A 101 10.61 -5.10 -20.56
CA PRO A 101 11.23 -6.30 -21.09
C PRO A 101 11.46 -7.28 -19.95
N GLU A 102 11.17 -8.56 -20.21
CA GLU A 102 11.46 -9.62 -19.25
C GLU A 102 12.91 -9.46 -18.79
N PRO A 103 13.17 -9.33 -17.48
CA PRO A 103 14.52 -9.15 -17.00
C PRO A 103 15.38 -10.32 -17.48
N THR A 104 16.60 -10.00 -17.91
CA THR A 104 17.55 -11.01 -18.36
C THR A 104 17.81 -12.03 -17.25
N PRO A 105 18.30 -13.25 -17.57
CA PRO A 105 18.72 -14.20 -16.52
C PRO A 105 19.69 -13.59 -15.50
N GLU A 106 20.58 -12.70 -15.94
CA GLU A 106 21.52 -11.98 -15.09
C GLU A 106 20.82 -10.97 -14.18
N GLU A 107 19.94 -10.12 -14.71
CA GLU A 107 19.15 -9.17 -13.90
C GLU A 107 18.23 -9.88 -12.91
N ARG A 108 17.67 -11.04 -13.29
CA ARG A 108 16.88 -11.87 -12.36
C ARG A 108 17.74 -12.41 -11.23
N GLU A 109 18.95 -12.86 -11.52
CA GLU A 109 19.89 -13.33 -10.51
C GLU A 109 20.34 -12.19 -9.59
N ASP A 110 20.60 -11.00 -10.15
CA ASP A 110 20.99 -9.83 -9.37
C ASP A 110 19.86 -9.33 -8.47
N ARG A 111 18.63 -9.26 -8.98
CA ARG A 111 17.44 -8.95 -8.15
C ARG A 111 17.22 -10.02 -7.08
N ARG A 112 17.45 -11.30 -7.40
CA ARG A 112 17.38 -12.40 -6.42
C ARG A 112 18.44 -12.22 -5.35
N ARG A 113 19.68 -11.92 -5.71
CA ARG A 113 20.80 -11.69 -4.80
C ARG A 113 20.55 -10.48 -3.90
N ASP A 114 20.07 -9.37 -4.47
CA ASP A 114 19.72 -8.16 -3.72
C ASP A 114 18.59 -8.43 -2.72
N ARG A 115 17.55 -9.15 -3.15
CA ARG A 115 16.44 -9.56 -2.27
C ARG A 115 16.92 -10.47 -1.14
N LEU A 116 17.75 -11.48 -1.43
CA LEU A 116 18.30 -12.39 -0.43
C LEU A 116 19.22 -11.66 0.55
N ARG A 117 20.04 -10.72 0.08
CA ARG A 117 20.86 -9.85 0.94
C ARG A 117 19.99 -9.07 1.92
N ARG A 118 18.95 -8.37 1.44
CA ARG A 118 18.04 -7.60 2.33
C ARG A 118 17.33 -8.49 3.35
N LEU A 119 16.96 -9.71 2.96
CA LEU A 119 16.35 -10.68 3.86
C LEU A 119 17.34 -11.17 4.93
N ALA A 120 18.59 -11.45 4.56
CA ALA A 120 19.64 -11.81 5.50
C ALA A 120 19.95 -10.66 6.47
N GLU A 121 20.05 -9.43 5.98
CA GLU A 121 20.22 -8.23 6.81
C GLU A 121 19.05 -8.07 7.80
N ALA A 122 17.82 -8.34 7.37
CA ALA A 122 16.64 -8.28 8.24
C ALA A 122 16.62 -9.42 9.27
N GLU A 123 17.04 -10.63 8.90
CA GLU A 123 17.16 -11.77 9.82
C GLU A 123 18.26 -11.55 10.86
N GLU A 124 19.43 -11.08 10.44
CA GLU A 124 20.55 -10.72 11.33
C GLU A 124 20.17 -9.61 12.31
N ALA A 125 19.36 -8.65 11.86
CA ALA A 125 18.79 -7.61 12.71
C ALA A 125 17.65 -8.09 13.62
N GLY A 126 17.36 -9.40 13.66
CA GLY A 126 16.31 -9.98 14.48
C GLY A 126 14.90 -9.59 14.05
N LEU A 127 14.73 -9.04 12.85
CA LEU A 127 13.45 -8.45 12.41
C LEU A 127 12.50 -9.48 11.76
N VAL A 128 13.07 -10.52 11.19
CA VAL A 128 12.31 -11.60 10.56
C VAL A 128 12.95 -12.93 10.90
N THR A 129 12.14 -13.96 11.02
CA THR A 129 12.60 -15.35 10.99
C THR A 129 12.37 -15.90 9.59
N ILE A 130 13.40 -16.49 9.01
CA ILE A 130 13.33 -17.10 7.69
C ILE A 130 13.36 -18.61 7.84
N GLN A 131 12.31 -19.28 7.33
CA GLN A 131 12.22 -20.74 7.33
C GLN A 131 12.20 -21.27 5.91
N ARG A 132 13.03 -22.27 5.63
CA ARG A 132 13.03 -22.97 4.35
C ARG A 132 12.30 -24.31 4.48
N GLN A 133 11.31 -24.54 3.62
CA GLN A 133 10.61 -25.81 3.50
C GLN A 133 10.71 -26.30 2.05
N GLY A 134 11.70 -27.15 1.77
CA GLY A 134 12.03 -27.57 0.40
C GLY A 134 12.51 -26.40 -0.45
N ASP A 135 11.79 -26.10 -1.52
CA ASP A 135 12.06 -24.94 -2.40
C ASP A 135 11.31 -23.66 -1.99
N ALA A 136 10.41 -23.75 -1.01
CA ALA A 136 9.67 -22.61 -0.49
C ALA A 136 10.42 -21.94 0.68
N TRP A 137 10.31 -20.62 0.74
CA TRP A 137 10.80 -19.80 1.84
C TRP A 137 9.61 -19.09 2.48
N THR A 138 9.48 -19.22 3.80
CA THR A 138 8.53 -18.49 4.62
C THR A 138 9.31 -17.44 5.39
N VAL A 139 8.87 -16.19 5.31
CA VAL A 139 9.44 -15.06 6.07
C VAL A 139 8.36 -14.61 7.06
N THR A 140 8.65 -14.76 8.34
CA THR A 140 7.72 -14.40 9.42
C THR A 140 8.33 -13.22 10.18
N PRO A 141 7.63 -12.08 10.33
CA PRO A 141 8.10 -11.00 11.20
C PRO A 141 8.27 -11.50 12.64
N THR A 142 9.29 -11.02 13.35
CA THR A 142 9.49 -11.37 14.77
C THR A 142 8.64 -10.50 15.69
N ASP A 143 8.48 -10.93 16.94
CA ASP A 143 7.89 -10.11 17.99
C ASP A 143 8.72 -8.83 18.22
N GLU A 144 10.06 -8.91 18.11
CA GLU A 144 10.95 -7.75 18.21
C GLU A 144 10.72 -6.74 17.08
N TRP A 145 10.50 -7.19 15.84
CA TRP A 145 10.10 -6.30 14.74
C TRP A 145 8.74 -5.70 14.99
N THR A 146 7.80 -6.51 15.50
CA THR A 146 6.44 -6.07 15.82
C THR A 146 6.48 -5.03 16.93
N GLU A 147 7.20 -5.25 18.02
CA GLU A 147 7.39 -4.29 19.12
C GLU A 147 8.18 -3.04 18.67
N ARG A 148 9.16 -3.18 17.80
CA ARG A 148 9.89 -2.03 17.25
C ARG A 148 9.06 -1.21 16.27
N VAL A 149 8.11 -1.82 15.58
CA VAL A 149 7.21 -1.14 14.63
C VAL A 149 5.91 -0.65 15.31
N LEU A 150 5.46 -1.32 16.38
CA LEU A 150 4.19 -1.07 17.08
C LEU A 150 4.32 -0.50 18.49
N GLY A 151 5.44 -0.72 19.20
CA GLY A 151 5.55 -0.65 20.66
C GLY A 151 6.29 0.56 21.25
N GLU A 152 6.86 1.47 20.46
CA GLU A 152 7.53 2.68 21.00
C GLU A 152 6.55 3.81 21.45
N GLY A 153 5.28 3.49 21.69
CA GLY A 153 4.22 4.46 22.04
C GLY A 153 4.02 4.79 23.53
N ASP A 154 4.38 3.90 24.46
CA ASP A 154 3.88 3.97 25.85
C ASP A 154 4.93 4.38 26.91
N ASP A 155 5.78 5.37 26.61
CA ASP A 155 6.54 6.07 27.66
C ASP A 155 6.36 7.59 27.53
N HIS A 156 5.21 8.05 28.02
CA HIS A 156 5.00 9.41 28.48
C HIS A 156 4.79 9.37 29.99
N GLY A 157 5.93 9.41 30.69
CA GLY A 157 5.97 9.69 32.11
C GLY A 157 5.31 11.02 32.43
N ASP A 158 4.45 10.98 33.45
CA ASP A 158 4.02 12.11 34.26
C ASP A 158 5.26 12.91 34.74
N ARG A 159 5.39 14.13 34.24
CA ARG A 159 6.05 15.25 34.93
C ARG A 159 5.41 16.57 34.56
#